data_AF-A0A1Q3CGN1-F1
#
_entry.id   AF-A0A1Q3CGN1-F1
#
_cell.length_a   1.000
_cell.length_b   1.000
_cell.length_c   1.000
_cell.angle_alpha   90.00
_cell.angle_beta   90.00
_cell.angle_gamma   90.00
#
_symmetry.space_group_name_H-M   'P 1'
#
loop_
_entity.id
_entity.type
_entity.pdbx_description
1 polymer ?
#
loop_
_entity_poly.entity_id
_entity_poly.type
_entity_poly.pdbx_seq_one_letter_code
_entity_poly.pdbx_strand_id
1 'polypeptide(L)'
;MVAHVIDQTSPYYLHASDQSSNLLVSQPLNGDNYPTWCQAFTMAIQAKNKLGFIDGNLKNPAANSLDFDAWTRCNSMVQSWLVQSAIPTISNSILWIEDAYAVWIDLRDHFPNSILWIEGIHKFVYAFENEHAHIIYFSSSKTNSFVKIF
;
A
#
# COMPACT_ATOMS: atom_id res chain seq x y z
N MET A 1 -21.24 -13.07 -29.07
CA MET A 1 -20.20 -12.60 -28.14
C MET A 1 -20.30 -13.42 -26.88
N VAL A 2 -19.22 -14.06 -26.45
CA VAL A 2 -19.19 -14.77 -25.16
C VAL A 2 -18.95 -13.70 -24.10
N ALA A 3 -19.86 -13.57 -23.13
CA ALA A 3 -19.64 -12.65 -22.01
C ALA A 3 -18.44 -13.16 -21.20
N HIS A 4 -17.45 -12.31 -20.96
CA HIS A 4 -16.36 -12.63 -20.05
C HIS A 4 -16.91 -12.63 -18.62
N VAL A 5 -16.96 -13.81 -18.00
CA VAL A 5 -17.55 -13.98 -16.66
C VAL A 5 -16.44 -13.71 -15.63
N ILE A 6 -16.60 -12.61 -14.90
CA ILE A 6 -15.76 -12.29 -13.74
C ILE A 6 -16.43 -12.89 -12.52
N ASP A 7 -15.83 -13.93 -11.96
CA ASP A 7 -16.30 -14.55 -10.73
C ASP A 7 -15.79 -13.82 -9.48
N GLN A 8 -16.29 -14.20 -8.30
CA GLN A 8 -15.96 -13.55 -7.02
C GLN A 8 -14.51 -13.75 -6.56
N THR A 9 -13.79 -14.72 -7.14
CA THR A 9 -12.37 -14.97 -6.84
C THR A 9 -11.44 -14.15 -7.72
N SER A 10 -11.96 -13.62 -8.84
CA SER A 10 -11.21 -12.77 -9.73
C SER A 10 -10.75 -11.48 -9.05
N PRO A 11 -9.50 -11.04 -9.26
CA PRO A 11 -9.04 -9.74 -8.79
C PRO A 11 -9.81 -8.58 -9.45
N TYR A 12 -10.46 -8.82 -10.61
CA TYR A 12 -11.25 -7.83 -11.35
C TYR A 12 -12.72 -7.76 -10.91
N TYR A 13 -13.09 -8.53 -9.88
CA TYR A 13 -14.41 -8.47 -9.28
C TYR A 13 -14.50 -7.32 -8.28
N LEU A 14 -15.54 -6.48 -8.41
CA LEU A 14 -15.91 -5.49 -7.39
C LEU A 14 -17.09 -6.04 -6.58
N HIS A 15 -16.90 -6.14 -5.26
CA HIS A 15 -17.96 -6.57 -4.37
C HIS A 15 -18.97 -5.43 -4.16
N ALA A 16 -20.23 -5.73 -3.88
CA ALA A 16 -21.26 -4.70 -3.66
C ALA A 16 -20.96 -3.75 -2.48
N SER A 17 -20.08 -4.15 -1.56
CA SER A 17 -19.60 -3.29 -0.45
C SER A 17 -18.39 -2.42 -0.80
N ASP A 18 -17.81 -2.58 -2.00
CA ASP A 18 -16.70 -1.75 -2.48
C ASP A 18 -17.25 -0.40 -2.96
N GLN A 19 -17.18 0.58 -2.06
CA GLN A 19 -17.59 1.97 -2.33
C GLN A 19 -16.36 2.87 -2.29
N SER A 20 -16.30 3.82 -3.21
CA SER A 20 -15.19 4.78 -3.29
C SER A 20 -15.07 5.68 -2.06
N SER A 21 -16.18 5.91 -1.35
CA SER A 21 -16.24 6.73 -0.13
C SER A 21 -15.75 5.99 1.13
N ASN A 22 -15.39 4.72 1.04
CA ASN A 22 -14.95 3.96 2.21
C ASN A 22 -13.52 4.36 2.63
N LEU A 23 -13.37 4.77 3.88
CA LEU A 23 -12.06 4.93 4.52
C LEU A 23 -11.48 3.54 4.82
N LEU A 24 -10.49 3.12 4.03
CA LEU A 24 -9.80 1.83 4.25
C LEU A 24 -8.87 1.84 5.46
N VAL A 25 -8.38 3.01 5.84
CA VAL A 25 -7.47 3.21 6.97
C VAL A 25 -8.06 4.26 7.91
N SER A 26 -7.89 4.05 9.22
CA SER A 26 -8.43 4.95 10.24
C SER A 26 -7.61 6.23 10.38
N GLN A 27 -6.29 6.15 10.14
CA GLN A 27 -5.39 7.30 10.14
C GLN A 27 -4.97 7.64 8.71
N PRO A 28 -5.37 8.82 8.19
CA PRO A 28 -4.92 9.26 6.88
C PRO A 28 -3.40 9.44 6.83
N LEU A 29 -2.81 9.20 5.67
CA LEU A 29 -1.40 9.51 5.41
C LEU A 29 -1.16 11.00 5.60
N ASN A 30 -0.19 11.35 6.45
CA ASN A 30 0.19 12.73 6.74
C ASN A 30 1.70 12.99 6.56
N GLY A 31 2.44 12.00 6.05
CA GLY A 31 3.87 12.04 5.78
C GLY A 31 4.73 11.45 6.90
N ASP A 32 4.43 11.75 8.16
CA ASP A 32 5.16 11.20 9.30
C ASP A 32 4.81 9.72 9.53
N ASN A 33 3.55 9.35 9.26
CA ASN A 33 3.01 8.03 9.54
C ASN A 33 3.13 7.04 8.37
N TYR A 34 3.93 7.33 7.33
CA TYR A 34 3.99 6.50 6.11
C TYR A 34 4.17 5.00 6.39
N PRO A 35 5.10 4.54 7.25
CA PRO A 35 5.27 3.09 7.49
C PRO A 35 4.00 2.41 8.03
N THR A 36 3.36 3.02 9.02
CA THR A 36 2.13 2.51 9.63
C THR A 36 0.96 2.56 8.65
N TRP A 37 0.84 3.66 7.90
CA TRP A 37 -0.18 3.82 6.87
C TRP A 37 0.00 2.80 5.74
N CYS A 38 1.22 2.60 5.26
CA CYS A 38 1.56 1.66 4.19
C CYS A 38 1.17 0.23 4.56
N GLN A 39 1.52 -0.20 5.77
CA GLN A 39 1.13 -1.52 6.28
C GLN A 39 -0.39 -1.66 6.39
N ALA A 40 -1.07 -0.66 6.97
CA ALA A 40 -2.53 -0.70 7.15
C ALA A 40 -3.27 -0.72 5.80
N PHE A 41 -2.85 0.10 4.85
CA PHE A 41 -3.44 0.16 3.51
C PHE A 41 -3.22 -1.14 2.75
N THR A 42 -2.01 -1.69 2.79
CA THR A 42 -1.68 -3.00 2.19
C THR A 42 -2.59 -4.10 2.71
N MET A 43 -2.78 -4.18 4.03
CA MET A 43 -3.68 -5.17 4.65
C MET A 43 -5.14 -5.00 4.20
N ALA A 44 -5.64 -3.76 4.16
CA ALA A 44 -7.01 -3.47 3.75
C ALA A 44 -7.26 -3.83 2.27
N ILE A 45 -6.31 -3.50 1.39
CA ILE A 45 -6.37 -3.83 -0.04
C ILE A 45 -6.24 -5.33 -0.30
N GLN A 46 -5.38 -6.03 0.45
CA GLN A 46 -5.23 -7.47 0.36
C GLN A 46 -6.54 -8.18 0.77
N ALA A 47 -7.21 -7.73 1.82
CA ALA A 47 -8.52 -8.25 2.23
C ALA A 47 -9.62 -8.08 1.16
N LYS A 48 -9.43 -7.12 0.24
CA LYS A 48 -10.32 -6.88 -0.91
C LYS A 48 -9.92 -7.62 -2.20
N ASN A 49 -8.86 -8.44 -2.14
CA ASN A 49 -8.26 -9.08 -3.32
C ASN A 49 -7.85 -8.07 -4.41
N LYS A 50 -7.24 -6.95 -3.99
CA LYS A 50 -6.81 -5.86 -4.88
C LYS A 50 -5.32 -5.55 -4.80
N LEU A 51 -4.52 -6.35 -4.07
CA LEU A 51 -3.09 -6.11 -3.86
C LEU A 51 -2.31 -5.95 -5.17
N GLY A 52 -2.68 -6.75 -6.17
CA GLY A 52 -2.09 -6.73 -7.50
C GLY A 52 -2.09 -5.37 -8.21
N PHE A 53 -3.01 -4.48 -7.84
CA PHE A 53 -3.11 -3.12 -8.42
C PHE A 53 -2.08 -2.14 -7.84
N ILE A 54 -1.55 -2.39 -6.64
CA ILE A 54 -0.56 -1.50 -5.99
C ILE A 54 0.85 -2.08 -5.98
N ASP A 55 1.02 -3.39 -6.16
CA ASP A 55 2.34 -4.03 -6.26
C ASP A 55 2.83 -4.20 -7.72
N GLY A 56 1.95 -3.95 -8.70
CA GLY A 56 2.25 -4.02 -10.13
C GLY A 56 2.13 -5.42 -10.74
N ASN A 57 1.68 -6.41 -9.97
CA ASN A 57 1.45 -7.77 -10.46
C ASN A 57 0.26 -7.85 -11.44
N LEU A 58 -0.73 -6.95 -11.32
CA LEU A 58 -1.86 -6.82 -12.25
C LEU A 58 -1.64 -5.69 -13.24
N LYS A 59 -0.95 -5.99 -14.33
CA LYS A 59 -0.65 -5.04 -15.40
C LYS A 59 -1.90 -4.61 -16.15
N ASN A 60 -1.91 -3.36 -16.62
CA ASN A 60 -2.91 -2.85 -17.53
C ASN A 60 -3.01 -3.75 -18.78
N PRO A 61 -4.16 -4.40 -19.03
CA PRO A 61 -4.35 -5.24 -20.21
C PRO A 61 -4.44 -4.40 -21.48
N ALA A 62 -4.27 -5.05 -22.64
CA ALA A 62 -4.48 -4.37 -23.92
C ALA A 62 -5.93 -3.86 -24.05
N ALA A 63 -6.14 -2.73 -24.73
CA ALA A 63 -7.46 -2.11 -24.88
C ALA A 63 -8.50 -2.99 -25.61
N ASN A 64 -8.06 -4.03 -26.32
CA ASN A 64 -8.92 -5.02 -26.98
C ASN A 64 -9.18 -6.27 -26.11
N SER A 65 -8.63 -6.33 -24.90
CA SER A 65 -8.84 -7.43 -23.96
C SER A 65 -10.25 -7.36 -23.38
N LEU A 66 -10.86 -8.52 -23.16
CA LEU A 66 -12.14 -8.66 -22.46
C LEU A 66 -12.07 -8.19 -21.00
N ASP A 67 -10.86 -8.14 -20.43
CA ASP A 67 -10.61 -7.69 -19.06
C ASP A 67 -10.44 -6.18 -18.91
N PHE A 68 -10.26 -5.44 -20.00
CA PHE A 68 -9.85 -4.03 -19.96
C PHE A 68 -10.81 -3.16 -19.14
N ASP A 69 -12.11 -3.26 -19.39
CA ASP A 69 -13.10 -2.48 -18.67
C ASP A 69 -13.16 -2.83 -17.18
N ALA A 70 -12.96 -4.12 -16.85
CA ALA A 70 -13.03 -4.57 -15.47
C ALA A 70 -11.78 -4.21 -14.67
N TRP A 71 -10.61 -4.35 -15.30
CA TRP A 71 -9.35 -3.84 -14.77
C TRP A 71 -9.46 -2.32 -14.53
N THR A 72 -9.96 -1.56 -15.51
CA THR A 72 -10.12 -0.10 -15.40
C THR A 72 -10.99 0.29 -14.21
N ARG A 73 -12.16 -0.35 -14.04
CA ARG A 73 -13.04 -0.08 -12.89
C ARG A 73 -12.36 -0.39 -11.55
N CYS A 74 -11.64 -1.50 -11.47
CA CYS A 74 -10.92 -1.87 -10.25
C CYS A 74 -9.76 -0.93 -9.95
N ASN A 75 -8.99 -0.53 -10.97
CA ASN A 75 -7.93 0.45 -10.86
C ASN A 75 -8.48 1.78 -10.33
N SER A 76 -9.56 2.31 -10.90
CA SER A 76 -10.22 3.54 -10.43
C SER A 76 -10.75 3.41 -8.99
N MET A 77 -11.25 2.23 -8.60
CA MET A 77 -11.65 1.99 -7.21
C MET A 77 -10.46 2.08 -6.26
N VAL A 78 -9.34 1.42 -6.58
CA VAL A 78 -8.13 1.44 -5.75
C VAL A 78 -7.55 2.85 -5.67
N GLN A 79 -7.52 3.60 -6.78
CA GLN A 79 -7.14 5.02 -6.79
C GLN A 79 -8.01 5.86 -5.86
N SER A 80 -9.33 5.66 -5.89
CA SER A 80 -10.24 6.40 -5.01
C SER A 80 -9.94 6.15 -3.52
N TRP A 81 -9.61 4.91 -3.17
CA TRP A 81 -9.20 4.57 -1.81
C TRP A 81 -7.84 5.16 -1.44
N LEU A 82 -6.87 5.18 -2.36
CA LEU A 82 -5.57 5.84 -2.14
C LEU A 82 -5.77 7.33 -1.86
N VAL A 83 -6.52 8.03 -2.72
CA VAL A 83 -6.84 9.46 -2.56
C VAL A 83 -7.57 9.73 -1.24
N GLN A 84 -8.56 8.90 -0.89
CA GLN A 84 -9.35 9.07 0.33
C GLN A 84 -8.57 8.73 1.61
N SER A 85 -7.51 7.93 1.49
CA SER A 85 -6.67 7.49 2.61
C SER A 85 -5.54 8.47 2.97
N ALA A 86 -5.46 9.63 2.32
CA ALA A 86 -4.46 10.65 2.56
C ALA A 86 -5.10 11.98 2.99
N ILE A 87 -4.31 12.86 3.63
CA ILE A 87 -4.76 14.23 3.91
C ILE A 87 -4.87 15.04 2.60
N PRO A 88 -5.72 16.08 2.54
CA PRO A 88 -6.01 16.79 1.28
C PRO A 88 -4.80 17.30 0.51
N THR A 89 -3.73 17.72 1.18
CA THR A 89 -2.50 18.18 0.53
C THR A 89 -1.82 17.07 -0.29
N ILE A 90 -1.79 15.84 0.25
CA ILE A 90 -1.24 14.66 -0.43
C ILE A 90 -2.24 14.12 -1.44
N SER A 91 -3.52 14.05 -1.09
CA SER A 91 -4.58 13.61 -2.01
C SER A 91 -4.59 14.43 -3.30
N ASN A 92 -4.41 15.75 -3.20
CA ASN A 92 -4.37 16.65 -4.36
C ASN A 92 -3.12 16.45 -5.24
N SER A 93 -1.99 15.99 -4.67
CA SER A 93 -0.78 15.74 -5.46
C SER A 93 -0.89 14.46 -6.29
N ILE A 94 -1.60 13.45 -5.78
CA ILE A 94 -1.76 12.14 -6.44
C ILE A 94 -3.02 12.01 -7.31
N LEU A 95 -3.99 12.94 -7.19
CA LEU A 95 -5.30 12.86 -7.85
C LEU A 95 -5.23 12.69 -9.37
N TRP A 96 -4.19 13.24 -10.01
CA TRP A 96 -4.04 13.27 -11.47
C TRP A 96 -3.28 12.07 -12.04
N ILE A 97 -2.83 11.14 -11.20
CA ILE A 97 -2.12 9.94 -11.62
C ILE A 97 -3.16 8.86 -11.92
N GLU A 98 -3.23 8.41 -13.18
CA GLU A 98 -4.29 7.52 -13.69
C GLU A 98 -4.12 6.02 -13.35
N ASP A 99 -2.99 5.65 -12.74
CA ASP A 99 -2.66 4.27 -12.40
C ASP A 99 -2.44 4.12 -10.89
N ALA A 100 -3.16 3.19 -10.24
CA ALA A 100 -3.04 2.93 -8.81
C ALA A 100 -1.63 2.51 -8.39
N TYR A 101 -0.94 1.75 -9.24
CA TYR A 101 0.46 1.37 -9.03
C TYR A 101 1.35 2.61 -9.08
N ALA A 102 1.15 3.49 -10.06
CA ALA A 102 1.93 4.72 -10.16
C ALA A 102 1.71 5.64 -8.94
N VAL A 103 0.47 5.78 -8.45
CA VAL A 103 0.18 6.49 -7.19
C VAL A 103 0.93 5.86 -6.02
N TRP A 104 0.90 4.54 -5.89
CA TRP A 104 1.56 3.82 -4.81
C TRP A 104 3.09 4.05 -4.81
N ILE A 105 3.71 4.01 -5.99
CA ILE A 105 5.13 4.26 -6.17
C ILE A 105 5.49 5.72 -5.86
N ASP A 106 4.69 6.69 -6.34
CA ASP A 106 4.91 8.10 -6.06
C ASP A 106 4.88 8.37 -4.55
N LEU A 107 3.87 7.86 -3.85
CA LEU A 107 3.79 7.97 -2.39
C LEU A 107 5.00 7.31 -1.70
N ARG A 108 5.40 6.11 -2.14
CA ARG A 108 6.59 5.44 -1.58
C ARG A 108 7.84 6.28 -1.74
N ASP A 109 8.09 6.80 -2.94
CA ASP A 109 9.34 7.49 -3.24
C ASP A 109 9.38 8.92 -2.65
N HIS A 110 8.21 9.51 -2.39
CA HIS A 110 8.07 10.85 -1.81
C HIS A 110 8.41 10.93 -0.31
N PHE A 111 8.15 9.87 0.47
CA PHE A 111 8.33 9.91 1.93
C PHE A 111 9.67 9.29 2.38
N PRO A 112 10.58 10.04 3.03
CA PRO A 112 11.87 9.51 3.50
C PRO A 112 11.75 8.31 4.45
N ASN A 113 10.64 8.25 5.20
CA ASN A 113 10.34 7.16 6.12
C ASN A 113 10.04 5.83 5.41
N SER A 114 9.73 5.84 4.10
CA SER A 114 9.59 4.62 3.30
C SER A 114 10.92 3.88 3.19
N ILE A 115 12.00 4.61 2.89
CA ILE A 115 13.35 4.08 2.73
C ILE A 115 13.84 3.53 4.06
N LEU A 116 13.69 4.30 5.14
CA LEU A 116 14.09 3.87 6.48
C LEU A 116 13.35 2.60 6.93
N TRP A 117 12.07 2.44 6.54
CA TRP A 117 11.31 1.24 6.83
C TRP A 117 11.78 0.03 6.01
N ILE A 118 12.03 0.20 4.71
CA ILE A 118 12.58 -0.86 3.84
C ILE A 118 13.95 -1.31 4.37
N GLU A 119 14.83 -0.37 4.70
CA GLU A 119 16.14 -0.68 5.31
C GLU A 119 16.00 -1.40 6.65
N GLY A 120 15.04 -0.98 7.48
CA GLY A 120 14.72 -1.63 8.75
C GLY A 120 14.30 -3.08 8.57
N ILE A 121 13.43 -3.37 7.60
CA ILE A 121 13.00 -4.73 7.28
C ILE A 121 14.14 -5.55 6.71
N HIS A 122 14.92 -5.02 5.76
CA HIS A 122 16.09 -5.74 5.22
C HIS A 122 17.07 -6.14 6.33
N LYS A 123 17.37 -5.22 7.26
CA LYS A 123 18.21 -5.52 8.43
C LYS A 123 17.57 -6.56 9.34
N PHE A 124 16.27 -6.49 9.58
CA PHE A 124 15.54 -7.46 10.40
C PHE A 124 15.55 -8.86 9.79
N VAL A 125 15.22 -8.99 8.50
CA VAL A 125 15.22 -10.27 7.76
C VAL A 125 16.62 -10.86 7.74
N TYR A 126 17.64 -10.05 7.42
CA TYR A 126 19.03 -10.49 7.44
C TYR A 126 19.46 -10.96 8.84
N ALA A 127 19.09 -10.25 9.90
CA ALA A 127 19.40 -10.65 11.27
C ALA A 127 18.67 -11.94 11.68
N PHE A 128 17.44 -12.15 11.20
CA PHE A 128 16.66 -13.36 11.44
C PHE A 128 17.25 -14.57 10.71
N GLU A 129 17.65 -14.40 9.45
CA GLU A 129 18.23 -15.47 8.62
C GLU A 129 19.62 -15.91 9.08
N ASN A 130 20.38 -15.03 9.75
CA ASN A 130 21.77 -15.31 10.13
C ASN A 130 21.97 -15.70 11.61
N GLU A 131 20.92 -16.05 12.37
CA GLU A 131 20.95 -16.46 13.80
C GLU A 131 21.75 -15.54 14.77
N HIS A 132 22.27 -14.40 14.31
CA HIS A 132 22.98 -13.42 15.13
C HIS A 132 21.99 -12.46 15.76
N ALA A 133 21.19 -12.98 16.69
CA ALA A 133 20.32 -12.20 17.54
C ALA A 133 21.13 -11.54 18.68
N HIS A 134 21.83 -10.45 18.37
CA HIS A 134 22.22 -9.45 19.36
C HIS A 134 21.72 -8.06 18.92
N ILE A 135 20.45 -7.78 19.28
CA ILE A 135 19.82 -6.51 19.68
C ILE A 135 20.14 -5.24 18.87
N ILE A 136 19.10 -4.60 18.28
CA ILE A 136 19.03 -3.13 18.23
C ILE A 136 17.62 -2.67 18.64
N TYR A 137 17.51 -2.18 19.87
CA TYR A 137 16.37 -1.39 20.34
C TYR A 137 16.29 -0.09 19.53
N PHE A 138 15.11 0.22 18.97
CA PHE A 138 14.79 1.60 18.59
C PHE A 138 14.58 2.42 19.86
N SER A 139 15.67 3.01 20.37
CA SER A 139 15.60 4.11 21.34
C SER A 139 15.37 5.40 20.56
N SER A 140 14.13 5.90 20.56
CA SER A 140 13.89 7.33 20.35
C SER A 140 14.50 8.06 21.55
N SER A 141 15.58 8.79 21.30
CA SER A 141 16.31 9.48 22.35
C SER A 141 15.47 10.59 22.97
N LYS A 142 15.13 10.46 24.26
CA LYS A 142 15.37 11.53 25.23
C LYS A 142 15.73 10.93 26.60
N THR A 143 16.86 11.41 27.10
CA THR A 143 17.38 11.43 28.48
C THR A 143 17.91 10.12 29.10
N ASN A 144 19.24 10.08 29.22
CA ASN A 144 20.05 9.56 30.34
C ASN A 144 19.30 8.78 31.43
N SER A 145 19.60 7.49 31.56
CA SER A 145 20.31 6.94 32.73
C SER A 145 20.53 5.43 32.58
N PHE A 146 21.77 5.03 32.86
CA PHE A 146 22.34 3.71 33.10
C PHE A 146 21.40 2.49 33.17
N VAL A 147 21.68 1.47 32.35
CA VAL A 147 21.58 0.05 32.75
C VAL A 147 22.71 -0.74 32.06
N LYS A 148 23.60 -1.35 32.86
CA LYS A 148 24.52 -2.44 32.48
C LYS A 148 23.79 -3.75 32.72
N ILE A 149 23.77 -4.70 31.78
CA ILE A 149 23.71 -6.15 32.06
C ILE A 149 24.47 -6.90 30.96
N PHE A 150 25.15 -7.99 31.38
CA PHE A 150 26.14 -8.86 30.71
C PHE A 150 25.72 -9.45 29.37
#